data_AF-A0A2N8NJP6-F1
#
_entry.id   AF-A0A2N8NJP6-F1
#
_cell.length_a   1.000
_cell.length_b   1.000
_cell.length_c   1.000
_cell.angle_alpha   90.00
_cell.angle_beta   90.00
_cell.angle_gamma   90.00
#
_symmetry.space_group_name_H-M   'P 1'
#
loop_
_entity.id
_entity.type
_entity.pdbx_description
1 polymer ?
#
loop_
_entity_poly.entity_id
_entity_poly.type
_entity_poly.pdbx_seq_one_letter_code
_entity_poly.pdbx_strand_id
1 'polypeptide(L)'
;MIPPAHRRRWLLFGLPLLMALLAVLIIVYYRVSPSSSIFFPKCPFLLLTGMKCPGCGSQRAVHALLHADVASAFAHNALLVVSLPYVALLIFVRIYNIIRPGASLLPSIQSPFAIRAYFLLVLIFWITRNVFGF
;
A
#
# COMPACT_ATOMS: atom_id res chain seq x y z
N MET A 1 -14.24 -7.97 -23.84
CA MET A 1 -12.91 -7.81 -24.46
C MET A 1 -12.82 -6.38 -24.98
N ILE A 2 -11.87 -5.57 -24.49
CA ILE A 2 -11.73 -4.16 -24.90
C ILE A 2 -10.93 -4.10 -26.22
N PRO A 3 -11.42 -3.44 -27.28
CA PRO A 3 -10.76 -3.41 -28.58
C PRO A 3 -9.36 -2.76 -28.51
N PRO A 4 -8.40 -3.24 -29.33
CA PRO A 4 -6.97 -2.89 -29.23
C PRO A 4 -6.68 -1.38 -29.40
N ALA A 5 -7.50 -0.66 -30.16
CA ALA A 5 -7.34 0.79 -30.38
C ALA A 5 -7.57 1.63 -29.11
N HIS A 6 -8.52 1.23 -28.26
CA HIS A 6 -8.79 1.88 -26.98
C HIS A 6 -7.63 1.66 -26.00
N ARG A 7 -7.07 0.44 -25.95
CA ARG A 7 -5.95 0.08 -25.05
C ARG A 7 -4.71 0.95 -25.29
N ARG A 8 -4.40 1.30 -26.55
CA ARG A 8 -3.25 2.14 -26.90
C ARG A 8 -3.42 3.60 -26.45
N ARG A 9 -4.62 4.18 -26.57
CA ARG A 9 -4.91 5.56 -26.15
C ARG A 9 -4.89 5.73 -24.62
N TRP A 10 -5.40 4.75 -23.87
CA TRP A 10 -5.31 4.74 -22.39
C TRP A 10 -3.88 4.54 -21.88
N LEU A 11 -3.05 3.75 -22.56
CA LEU A 11 -1.64 3.61 -22.21
C LEU A 11 -0.85 4.90 -22.50
N LEU A 12 -1.14 5.58 -23.62
CA LEU A 12 -0.45 6.81 -24.03
C LEU A 12 -0.74 8.01 -23.11
N PHE A 13 -1.95 8.13 -22.57
CA PHE A 13 -2.31 9.26 -21.69
C PHE A 13 -2.44 8.87 -20.21
N GLY A 14 -2.91 7.65 -19.92
CA GLY A 14 -3.14 7.20 -18.54
C GLY A 14 -1.85 6.86 -17.79
N LEU A 15 -0.84 6.29 -18.46
CA LEU A 15 0.42 5.96 -17.79
C LEU A 15 1.23 7.21 -17.41
N PRO A 16 1.46 8.20 -18.30
CA PRO A 16 2.15 9.43 -17.92
C PRO A 16 1.41 10.21 -16.84
N LEU A 17 0.07 10.26 -16.89
CA LEU A 17 -0.74 10.93 -15.87
C LEU A 17 -0.59 10.25 -14.50
N LEU A 18 -0.62 8.91 -14.47
CA LEU A 18 -0.40 8.15 -13.24
C LEU A 18 1.01 8.41 -12.67
N MET A 19 2.03 8.41 -13.54
CA MET A 19 3.41 8.70 -13.13
C MET A 19 3.56 10.11 -12.57
N ALA A 20 2.95 11.11 -13.22
CA ALA A 20 2.95 12.50 -12.74
C ALA A 20 2.25 12.61 -11.38
N LEU A 21 1.10 11.97 -11.21
CA LEU A 21 0.38 11.95 -9.93
C LEU A 21 1.21 11.30 -8.82
N LEU A 22 1.84 10.15 -9.10
CA LEU A 22 2.71 9.46 -8.15
C LEU A 22 3.92 10.33 -7.78
N ALA A 23 4.55 10.99 -8.74
CA ALA A 23 5.67 11.89 -8.50
C ALA A 23 5.27 13.06 -7.58
N VAL A 24 4.13 13.70 -7.85
CA VAL A 24 3.58 14.77 -6.99
C VAL A 24 3.32 14.24 -5.58
N LEU A 25 2.68 13.07 -5.44
CA LEU A 25 2.43 12.46 -4.13
C LEU A 25 3.73 12.17 -3.38
N ILE A 26 4.73 11.57 -4.05
CA ILE A 26 6.03 11.29 -3.45
C ILE A 26 6.69 12.59 -2.97
N ILE A 27 6.69 13.64 -3.79
CA ILE A 27 7.27 14.93 -3.40
C ILE A 27 6.54 15.52 -2.20
N VAL A 28 5.21 15.51 -2.20
CA VAL A 28 4.41 16.03 -1.07
C VAL A 28 4.69 15.25 0.21
N TYR A 29 4.64 13.91 0.16
CA TYR A 29 4.91 13.07 1.32
C TYR A 29 6.37 13.09 1.76
N TYR A 30 7.32 13.36 0.87
CA TYR A 30 8.73 13.53 1.24
C TYR A 30 8.95 14.89 1.91
N ARG A 31 8.35 15.96 1.37
CA ARG A 31 8.62 17.33 1.82
C ARG A 31 7.80 17.78 3.03
N VAL A 32 6.59 17.25 3.20
CA VAL A 32 5.65 17.72 4.23
C VAL A 32 5.35 16.57 5.17
N SER A 33 5.67 16.75 6.45
CA SER A 33 5.42 15.72 7.47
C SER A 33 3.93 15.61 7.81
N PRO A 34 3.32 14.41 7.70
CA PRO A 34 1.94 14.18 8.15
C PRO A 34 1.74 14.30 9.67
N SER A 35 2.83 14.37 10.44
CA SER A 35 2.76 14.52 11.91
C SER A 35 2.56 15.97 12.35
N SER A 36 3.08 16.95 11.59
CA SER A 36 3.09 18.37 11.98
C SER A 36 2.20 19.26 11.11
N SER A 37 1.69 18.73 9.99
CA SER A 37 0.95 19.52 9.01
C SER A 37 -0.56 19.31 9.10
N ILE A 38 -1.31 20.42 9.11
CA ILE A 38 -2.78 20.44 9.06
C ILE A 38 -3.34 19.96 7.72
N PHE A 39 -2.52 19.94 6.66
CA PHE A 39 -2.95 19.58 5.31
C PHE A 39 -3.24 18.09 5.14
N PHE A 40 -2.77 17.25 6.08
CA PHE A 40 -3.03 15.82 6.06
C PHE A 40 -4.29 15.48 6.86
N PRO A 41 -5.30 14.83 6.24
CA PRO A 41 -6.54 14.52 6.93
C PRO A 41 -6.30 13.51 8.04
N LYS A 42 -6.89 13.77 9.21
CA LYS A 42 -6.95 12.81 10.31
C LYS A 42 -7.80 11.60 9.92
N CYS A 43 -7.51 10.45 10.52
CA CYS A 43 -8.25 9.22 10.24
C CYS A 43 -9.70 9.34 10.75
N PRO A 44 -10.73 9.31 9.88
CA PRO A 44 -12.12 9.47 10.30
C PRO A 44 -12.56 8.31 11.21
N PHE A 45 -12.10 7.08 10.94
CA PHE A 45 -12.41 5.92 11.77
C PHE A 45 -11.93 6.11 13.22
N LEU A 46 -10.70 6.60 13.40
CA LEU A 46 -10.16 6.89 14.73
C LEU A 46 -10.94 8.02 15.42
N LEU A 47 -11.30 9.07 14.67
CA LEU A 47 -12.07 10.19 15.23
C LEU A 47 -13.48 9.75 15.66
N LEU A 48 -14.12 8.84 14.92
CA LEU A 48 -15.48 8.39 15.19
C LEU A 48 -15.56 7.29 16.25
N THR A 49 -14.59 6.39 16.30
CA THR A 49 -14.65 5.19 17.15
C THR A 49 -13.68 5.22 18.33
N GLY A 50 -12.68 6.11 18.31
CA GLY A 50 -11.55 6.07 19.24
C GLY A 50 -10.58 4.90 19.00
N MET A 51 -10.88 3.97 18.08
CA MET A 51 -10.06 2.81 17.78
C MET A 51 -9.13 3.04 16.60
N LYS A 52 -7.93 2.46 16.65
CA LYS A 52 -6.99 2.48 15.52
C LYS A 52 -7.35 1.37 14.53
N CYS A 53 -7.74 1.71 13.30
CA CYS A 53 -7.91 0.70 12.24
C CYS A 53 -6.55 0.15 11.76
N PRO A 54 -6.49 -0.94 10.98
CA PRO A 54 -5.23 -1.49 10.48
C PRO A 54 -4.38 -0.47 9.70
N GLY A 55 -5.02 0.47 9.00
CA GLY A 55 -4.35 1.52 8.23
C GLY A 55 -3.90 2.74 9.03
N CYS A 56 -4.29 2.89 10.30
CA CYS A 56 -3.89 4.05 11.11
C CYS A 56 -2.37 4.16 11.20
N GLY A 57 -1.84 5.35 10.89
CA GLY A 57 -0.40 5.63 10.88
C GLY A 57 0.30 5.46 9.52
N SER A 58 -0.38 4.94 8.49
CA SER A 58 0.23 4.69 7.18
C SER A 58 0.85 5.92 6.53
N GLN A 59 0.24 7.10 6.66
CA GLN A 59 0.79 8.34 6.11
C GLN A 59 2.17 8.67 6.70
N ARG A 60 2.31 8.56 8.03
CA ARG A 60 3.58 8.79 8.72
C ARG A 60 4.59 7.69 8.41
N ALA A 61 4.13 6.45 8.27
CA ALA A 61 4.98 5.34 7.85
C ALA A 61 5.53 5.55 6.43
N VAL A 62 4.71 5.99 5.48
CA VAL A 62 5.15 6.35 4.12
C VAL A 62 6.17 7.48 4.16
N HIS A 63 5.90 8.55 4.92
CA HIS A 63 6.87 9.65 5.09
C HIS A 63 8.21 9.16 5.65
N ALA A 64 8.21 8.29 6.67
CA ALA A 64 9.43 7.72 7.24
C ALA A 64 10.17 6.81 6.25
N LEU A 65 9.46 5.94 5.52
CA LEU A 65 10.05 5.09 4.47
C LEU A 65 10.68 5.91 3.35
N LEU A 66 10.08 7.03 2.97
CA LEU A 66 10.64 7.95 1.97
C LEU A 66 11.97 8.58 2.43
N HIS A 67 12.23 8.62 3.74
CA HIS A 67 13.50 9.05 4.33
C HIS A 67 14.41 7.86 4.76
N ALA A 68 14.09 6.65 4.30
CA ALA A 68 14.77 5.41 4.67
C ALA A 68 14.76 5.08 6.19
N ASP A 69 13.85 5.69 6.96
CA ASP A 69 13.67 5.38 8.37
C ASP A 69 12.64 4.25 8.55
N VAL A 70 13.13 3.02 8.39
CA VAL A 70 12.32 1.81 8.50
C VAL A 70 11.83 1.59 9.94
N ALA A 71 12.61 2.00 10.95
CA ALA A 71 12.26 1.84 12.35
C ALA A 71 11.04 2.69 12.71
N SER A 72 11.07 3.98 12.38
CA SER A 72 9.92 4.87 12.58
C SER A 72 8.72 4.46 11.73
N ALA A 73 8.96 3.97 10.51
CA ALA A 73 7.88 3.44 9.67
C ALA A 73 7.16 2.26 10.32
N PHE A 74 7.92 1.31 10.89
CA PHE A 74 7.38 0.15 11.59
C PHE A 74 6.62 0.55 12.86
N ALA A 75 7.17 1.51 13.62
CA ALA A 75 6.50 2.07 14.80
C ALA A 75 5.18 2.77 14.46
N HIS A 76 5.10 3.43 13.30
CA HIS A 76 3.87 4.07 12.85
C HIS A 76 2.84 3.09 12.28
N ASN A 77 3.28 2.10 11.48
CA ASN A 77 2.42 1.06 10.94
C ASN A 77 3.22 -0.17 10.49
N ALA A 78 3.44 -1.12 11.40
CA ALA A 78 4.14 -2.37 11.13
C ALA A 78 3.47 -3.20 10.02
N LEU A 79 2.14 -3.25 9.99
CA LEU A 79 1.39 -4.00 8.98
C LEU A 79 1.70 -3.49 7.56
N LEU A 80 1.77 -2.17 7.36
CA LEU A 80 2.15 -1.58 6.07
C LEU A 80 3.54 -2.07 5.65
N VAL A 81 4.53 -1.92 6.54
CA VAL A 81 5.93 -2.26 6.25
C VAL A 81 6.07 -3.75 5.89
N VAL A 82 5.44 -4.65 6.66
CA VAL A 82 5.45 -6.10 6.40
C VAL A 82 4.68 -6.46 5.12
N SER A 83 3.69 -5.66 4.72
CA SER A 83 2.93 -5.89 3.49
C SER A 83 3.69 -5.47 2.23
N LEU A 84 4.69 -4.58 2.32
CA LEU A 84 5.42 -4.07 1.15
C LEU A 84 6.12 -5.18 0.35
N PRO A 85 6.89 -6.12 0.96
CA PRO A 85 7.48 -7.24 0.22
C PRO A 85 6.43 -8.11 -0.47
N TYR A 86 5.29 -8.35 0.18
CA TYR A 86 4.21 -9.16 -0.40
C TYR A 86 3.56 -8.47 -1.60
N VAL A 87 3.29 -7.17 -1.51
CA VAL A 87 2.76 -6.37 -2.63
C VAL A 87 3.78 -6.27 -3.76
N ALA A 88 5.07 -6.08 -3.45
CA ALA A 88 6.14 -6.05 -4.44
C ALA A 88 6.24 -7.37 -5.21
N LEU A 89 6.14 -8.50 -4.50
CA LEU A 89 6.12 -9.84 -5.11
C LEU A 89 4.91 -10.01 -6.04
N LEU A 90 3.71 -9.59 -5.61
CA LEU A 90 2.49 -9.63 -6.44
C LEU A 90 2.64 -8.81 -7.72
N ILE A 91 3.17 -7.59 -7.62
CA ILE A 91 3.43 -6.72 -8.77
C ILE A 91 4.46 -7.36 -9.70
N PHE A 92 5.57 -7.85 -9.15
CA PHE A 92 6.63 -8.51 -9.91
C PHE A 92 6.09 -9.70 -10.71
N VAL A 93 5.37 -10.61 -10.05
CA VAL A 93 4.79 -11.80 -10.68
C VAL A 93 3.75 -11.43 -11.73
N ARG A 94 2.98 -10.37 -11.51
CA ARG A 94 2.04 -9.85 -12.52
C ARG A 94 2.76 -9.29 -13.74
N ILE A 95 3.80 -8.49 -13.56
CA ILE A 95 4.61 -7.95 -14.65
C ILE A 95 5.29 -9.09 -15.42
N TYR A 96 5.88 -10.04 -14.70
CA TYR A 96 6.52 -11.21 -15.29
C TYR A 96 5.57 -11.99 -16.20
N ASN A 97 4.33 -12.25 -15.75
CA ASN A 97 3.33 -12.95 -16.54
C ASN A 97 2.82 -12.16 -17.77
N ILE A 98 2.85 -10.82 -17.71
CA ILE A 98 2.54 -9.97 -18.88
C ILE A 98 3.66 -10.08 -19.92
N ILE A 99 4.92 -10.11 -19.49
CA ILE A 99 6.10 -10.20 -20.37
C ILE A 99 6.28 -11.63 -20.91
N ARG A 100 5.98 -12.65 -20.10
CA ARG A 100 6.11 -14.08 -20.40
C ARG A 100 4.75 -14.79 -20.26
N PRO A 101 3.83 -14.59 -21.23
CA PRO A 101 2.53 -15.26 -21.20
C PRO A 101 2.73 -16.78 -21.29
N GLY A 102 2.41 -17.50 -20.21
CA GLY A 102 2.61 -18.95 -20.08
C GLY A 102 3.16 -19.40 -18.72
N ALA A 103 3.74 -18.48 -17.93
CA ALA A 103 4.15 -18.78 -16.56
C ALA A 103 2.94 -18.85 -15.61
N SER A 104 2.69 -20.00 -14.97
CA SER A 104 1.61 -20.21 -13.99
C SER A 104 2.04 -19.85 -12.57
N LEU A 105 2.74 -18.73 -12.37
CA LEU A 105 3.22 -18.33 -11.04
C LEU A 105 2.13 -17.62 -10.18
N LEU A 106 1.05 -17.14 -10.81
CA LEU A 106 -0.06 -16.44 -10.14
C LEU A 106 -0.91 -17.32 -9.18
N PRO A 107 -1.31 -18.56 -9.53
CA PRO A 107 -2.20 -19.40 -8.72
C PRO A 107 -1.67 -19.71 -7.32
N SER A 108 -0.35 -19.77 -7.13
CA SER A 108 0.24 -20.09 -5.82
C SER A 108 0.17 -18.92 -4.84
N ILE A 109 0.43 -17.70 -5.33
CA ILE A 109 0.47 -16.48 -4.49
C ILE A 109 -0.93 -15.93 -4.23
N GLN A 110 -1.86 -16.09 -5.18
CA GLN A 110 -3.27 -15.71 -5.03
C GLN A 110 -4.15 -16.86 -4.53
N SER A 111 -3.55 -17.86 -3.89
CA SER A 111 -4.31 -19.00 -3.38
C SER A 111 -5.32 -18.54 -2.30
N PRO A 112 -6.48 -19.21 -2.17
CA PRO A 112 -7.43 -18.93 -1.09
C PRO A 112 -6.78 -19.00 0.30
N PHE A 113 -5.75 -19.84 0.45
CA PHE A 113 -4.95 -19.92 1.66
C PHE A 113 -4.19 -18.62 1.92
N ALA A 114 -3.44 -18.08 0.95
CA ALA A 114 -2.70 -16.83 1.10
C ALA A 114 -3.63 -15.66 1.46
N ILE A 115 -4.79 -15.58 0.82
CA ILE A 115 -5.80 -14.54 1.11
C ILE A 115 -6.32 -14.66 2.55
N ARG A 116 -6.68 -15.88 2.98
CA ARG A 116 -7.13 -16.13 4.36
C ARG A 116 -6.04 -15.85 5.38
N ALA A 117 -4.81 -16.26 5.12
CA ALA A 117 -3.67 -16.02 5.99
C ALA A 117 -3.39 -14.52 6.16
N TYR A 118 -3.39 -13.75 5.07
CA TYR A 118 -3.23 -12.30 5.14
C TYR A 118 -4.42 -11.63 5.86
N PHE A 119 -5.64 -12.07 5.62
CA PHE A 119 -6.81 -11.57 6.35
C PHE A 119 -6.69 -11.81 7.86
N LEU A 120 -6.28 -13.01 8.28
CA LEU A 120 -6.02 -13.30 9.69
C LEU A 120 -4.90 -12.44 10.27
N LEU A 121 -3.81 -12.22 9.52
CA LEU A 121 -2.72 -11.32 9.91
C LEU A 121 -3.25 -9.90 10.19
N VAL A 122 -4.10 -9.37 9.30
CA VAL A 122 -4.72 -8.05 9.46
C VAL A 122 -5.60 -8.00 10.71
N LEU A 123 -6.41 -9.04 10.96
CA LEU A 123 -7.26 -9.10 12.15
C LEU A 123 -6.44 -9.19 13.45
N ILE A 124 -5.43 -10.04 13.49
CA ILE A 124 -4.53 -10.18 14.64
C ILE A 124 -3.83 -8.84 14.91
N PHE A 125 -3.29 -8.19 13.87
CA PHE A 125 -2.69 -6.87 13.99
C PHE A 125 -3.68 -5.83 14.51
N TRP A 126 -4.92 -5.83 14.01
CA TRP A 126 -5.96 -4.90 14.45
C TRP A 126 -6.32 -5.07 15.92
N ILE A 127 -6.49 -6.31 16.38
CA ILE A 127 -6.83 -6.61 17.77
C ILE A 127 -5.66 -6.22 18.67
N THR A 128 -4.46 -6.74 18.37
CA THR A 128 -3.25 -6.50 19.18
C THR A 128 -2.95 -5.01 19.34
N ARG A 129 -3.01 -4.22 18.26
CA ARG A 129 -2.71 -2.78 18.37
C ARG A 129 -3.70 -2.00 19.23
N ASN A 130 -4.98 -2.41 19.27
CA ASN A 130 -5.98 -1.73 20.10
C ASN A 130 -5.94 -2.21 21.55
N VAL A 131 -5.56 -3.47 21.78
CA VAL A 131 -5.39 -4.03 23.13
C VAL A 131 -4.13 -3.49 23.80
N PHE A 132 -3.01 -3.40 23.08
CA PHE A 132 -1.72 -2.97 23.61
C PHE A 132 -1.40 -1.49 23.36
N GLY A 133 -2.22 -0.78 22.58
CA GLY A 133 -2.17 0.68 22.44
C GLY A 133 -1.10 1.25 21.50
N PHE A 134 -0.40 0.44 20.71
CA PHE A 134 0.63 0.91 19.76
C PHE A 134 0.06 1.42 18.41
#